data_AF-A0A7K2E5V4-F1
#
_entry.id   AF-A0A7K2E5V4-F1
#
_cell.length_a   1.000
_cell.length_b   1.000
_cell.length_c   1.000
_cell.angle_alpha   90.00
_cell.angle_beta   90.00
_cell.angle_gamma   90.00
#
_symmetry.space_group_name_H-M   'P 1'
#
loop_
_entity.id
_entity.type
_entity.pdbx_description
1 polymer ?
#
loop_
_entity_poly.entity_id
_entity_poly.type
_entity_poly.pdbx_seq_one_letter_code
_entity_poly.pdbx_strand_id
1 'polypeptide(L)'
;MTAFHAVLEAASLYAADVAPLPHSLVQRGDLRIVEPPPGHRGRKRLALVRGVAPDMNVAQIMLTHTYPELADDADAVLSPEQSRLPFPVVVETHVWGPVWRLQVRSRLGYVSGTQLESIRGAVSGEATSVQGVHVGLPAAGLADHRRSFAEQEMKEGKPGLSEDWPDGFLDVGAREAQGLLLAGLAKHQRREPSSE
;
A
#
# COMPACT_ATOMS: atom_id res chain seq x y z
N MET A 1 14.07 -4.58 -16.28
CA MET A 1 12.63 -4.22 -16.32
C MET A 1 11.69 -5.41 -16.66
N THR A 2 12.17 -6.65 -16.65
CA THR A 2 11.40 -7.83 -17.14
C THR A 2 10.68 -8.60 -16.03
N ALA A 3 11.15 -8.51 -14.78
CA ALA A 3 10.66 -9.34 -13.67
C ALA A 3 9.23 -9.00 -13.23
N PHE A 4 8.88 -7.71 -13.09
CA PHE A 4 7.54 -7.30 -12.65
C PHE A 4 6.44 -7.65 -13.66
N HIS A 5 6.73 -7.53 -14.96
CA HIS A 5 5.80 -7.93 -16.01
C HIS A 5 5.57 -9.45 -16.00
N ALA A 6 6.63 -10.24 -15.80
CA ALA A 6 6.53 -11.68 -15.65
C ALA A 6 5.74 -12.09 -14.39
N VAL A 7 5.89 -11.37 -13.28
CA VAL A 7 5.10 -11.58 -12.07
C VAL A 7 3.63 -11.24 -12.28
N LEU A 8 3.31 -10.15 -13.00
CA LEU A 8 1.92 -9.80 -13.36
C LEU A 8 1.31 -10.82 -14.31
N GLU A 9 2.05 -11.32 -15.29
CA GLU A 9 1.59 -12.39 -16.18
C GLU A 9 1.41 -13.70 -15.43
N ALA A 10 2.36 -14.08 -14.56
CA ALA A 10 2.25 -15.28 -13.73
C ALA A 10 1.07 -15.19 -12.76
N ALA A 11 0.85 -14.04 -12.12
CA ALA A 11 -0.33 -13.80 -11.28
C ALA A 11 -1.63 -13.81 -12.09
N SER A 12 -1.63 -13.27 -13.31
CA SER A 12 -2.76 -13.32 -14.23
C SER A 12 -3.07 -14.74 -14.71
N LEU A 13 -2.04 -15.58 -14.88
CA LEU A 13 -2.17 -17.00 -15.23
C LEU A 13 -2.65 -17.82 -14.02
N TYR A 14 -2.18 -17.49 -12.81
CA TYR A 14 -2.65 -18.12 -11.57
C TYR A 14 -4.09 -17.72 -11.23
N ALA A 15 -4.49 -16.51 -11.61
CA ALA A 15 -5.87 -16.05 -11.53
C ALA A 15 -6.80 -16.75 -12.54
N ALA A 16 -6.30 -17.57 -13.48
CA ALA A 16 -7.14 -18.25 -14.46
C ALA A 16 -8.09 -19.29 -13.84
N ASP A 17 -7.74 -19.86 -12.68
CA ASP A 17 -8.65 -20.72 -11.90
C ASP A 17 -9.63 -19.94 -11.01
N VAL A 18 -9.49 -18.62 -10.95
CA VAL A 18 -10.45 -17.71 -10.33
C VAL A 18 -11.19 -17.02 -11.48
N ALA A 19 -12.31 -17.59 -11.92
CA ALA A 19 -13.15 -17.03 -12.98
C ALA A 19 -13.17 -15.49 -12.90
N PRO A 20 -12.87 -14.74 -13.98
CA PRO A 20 -12.78 -13.28 -13.93
C PRO A 20 -14.11 -12.74 -13.42
N LEU A 21 -14.14 -12.38 -12.14
CA LEU A 21 -15.37 -11.98 -11.51
C LEU A 21 -15.80 -10.66 -12.16
N PRO A 22 -16.98 -10.60 -12.80
CA PRO A 22 -17.40 -9.53 -13.72
C PRO A 22 -17.30 -8.18 -13.01
N HIS A 23 -16.31 -7.33 -13.34
CA HIS A 23 -16.00 -6.07 -12.63
C HIS A 23 -16.42 -6.13 -11.15
N SER A 24 -16.10 -7.26 -10.48
CA SER A 24 -16.79 -7.61 -9.23
C SER A 24 -16.72 -6.42 -8.31
N LEU A 25 -17.87 -6.07 -7.75
CA LEU A 25 -18.05 -4.93 -6.87
C LEU A 25 -16.78 -4.78 -6.05
N VAL A 26 -15.99 -3.73 -6.29
CA VAL A 26 -14.72 -3.51 -5.58
C VAL A 26 -15.02 -3.58 -4.09
N GLN A 27 -14.30 -4.41 -3.34
CA GLN A 27 -14.53 -4.60 -1.91
C GLN A 27 -13.28 -4.25 -1.11
N ARG A 28 -13.50 -3.77 0.12
CA ARG A 28 -12.43 -3.64 1.12
C ARG A 28 -11.75 -5.00 1.33
N GLY A 29 -10.42 -5.01 1.32
CA GLY A 29 -9.57 -6.19 1.44
C GLY A 29 -9.14 -6.80 0.12
N ASP A 30 -9.71 -6.38 -1.01
CA ASP A 30 -9.26 -6.86 -2.30
C ASP A 30 -7.84 -6.36 -2.61
N LEU A 31 -6.96 -7.25 -3.08
CA LEU A 31 -5.71 -6.87 -3.75
C LEU A 31 -5.99 -6.84 -5.24
N ARG A 32 -5.94 -5.65 -5.85
CA ARG A 32 -6.35 -5.42 -7.24
C ARG A 32 -5.31 -4.67 -8.03
N ILE A 33 -5.35 -4.88 -9.34
CA ILE A 33 -4.62 -4.01 -10.27
C ILE A 33 -5.34 -2.67 -10.40
N VAL A 34 -4.61 -1.59 -10.23
CA VAL A 34 -5.05 -0.22 -10.42
C VAL A 34 -4.34 0.35 -11.64
N GLU A 35 -5.13 0.84 -12.59
CA GLU A 35 -4.64 1.49 -13.80
C GLU A 35 -4.47 3.00 -13.60
N PRO A 36 -3.54 3.63 -14.34
CA PRO A 36 -3.49 5.08 -14.40
C PRO A 36 -4.83 5.65 -14.93
N PRO A 37 -5.16 6.90 -14.62
CA PRO A 37 -6.34 7.54 -15.19
C PRO A 37 -6.27 7.56 -16.73
N PRO A 38 -7.41 7.54 -17.43
CA PRO A 38 -7.44 7.71 -18.87
C PRO A 38 -6.62 8.93 -19.33
N GLY A 39 -5.87 8.77 -20.42
CA GLY A 39 -5.00 9.83 -20.96
C GLY A 39 -3.70 10.07 -20.19
N HIS A 40 -3.47 9.41 -19.05
CA HIS A 40 -2.23 9.54 -18.29
C HIS A 40 -1.26 8.41 -18.63
N ARG A 41 0.02 8.75 -18.77
CA ARG A 41 1.10 7.77 -18.92
C ARG A 41 1.53 7.34 -17.53
N GLY A 42 1.07 6.18 -17.09
CA GLY A 42 1.45 5.57 -15.83
C GLY A 42 1.52 4.05 -15.94
N ARG A 43 2.10 3.41 -14.93
CA ARG A 43 2.15 1.95 -14.85
C ARG A 43 0.95 1.42 -14.08
N LYS A 44 0.53 0.20 -14.41
CA LYS A 44 -0.43 -0.53 -13.58
C LYS A 44 0.23 -0.90 -12.26
N ARG A 45 -0.50 -0.82 -11.16
CA ARG A 45 -0.01 -1.10 -9.81
C ARG A 45 -0.87 -2.12 -9.12
N LEU A 46 -0.26 -3.02 -8.33
CA LEU A 46 -1.01 -3.80 -7.36
C LEU A 46 -1.30 -2.90 -6.16
N ALA A 47 -2.55 -2.90 -5.69
CA ALA A 47 -2.95 -2.09 -4.55
C ALA A 47 -3.96 -2.84 -3.68
N LEU A 48 -3.91 -2.58 -2.38
CA LEU A 48 -4.85 -3.08 -1.40
C LEU A 48 -6.01 -2.09 -1.26
N VAL A 49 -7.24 -2.55 -1.47
CA VAL A 49 -8.44 -1.73 -1.25
C VAL A 49 -8.71 -1.59 0.24
N ARG A 50 -8.51 -0.39 0.77
CA ARG A 50 -8.77 -0.04 2.18
C ARG A 50 -10.24 0.27 2.44
N GLY A 51 -10.93 0.87 1.47
CA GLY A 51 -12.31 1.33 1.60
C GLY A 51 -12.95 1.62 0.25
N VAL A 52 -14.27 1.69 0.22
CA VAL A 52 -15.04 1.95 -1.01
C VAL A 52 -16.16 2.92 -0.67
N ALA A 53 -16.25 4.01 -1.44
CA ALA A 53 -17.33 5.00 -1.39
C ALA A 53 -18.21 4.80 -2.64
N PRO A 54 -19.28 3.98 -2.55
CA PRO A 54 -20.06 3.58 -3.73
C PRO A 54 -20.82 4.74 -4.36
N ASP A 55 -21.29 5.68 -3.55
CA ASP A 55 -21.98 6.92 -3.92
C ASP A 55 -21.09 7.86 -4.74
N MET A 56 -19.80 7.92 -4.42
CA MET A 56 -18.82 8.75 -5.12
C MET A 56 -18.11 8.04 -6.28
N ASN A 57 -18.38 6.75 -6.46
CA ASN A 57 -17.66 5.88 -7.40
C ASN A 57 -16.12 5.88 -7.19
N VAL A 58 -15.69 5.97 -5.93
CA VAL A 58 -14.28 6.04 -5.51
C VAL A 58 -13.92 4.83 -4.62
N ALA A 59 -12.69 4.35 -4.74
CA ALA A 59 -12.08 3.41 -3.81
C ALA A 59 -10.84 4.06 -3.16
N GLN A 60 -10.64 3.81 -1.87
CA GLN A 60 -9.42 4.17 -1.16
C GLN A 60 -8.47 2.97 -1.22
N ILE A 61 -7.25 3.18 -1.69
CA ILE A 61 -6.24 2.14 -1.86
C ILE A 61 -4.97 2.45 -1.07
N MET A 62 -4.21 1.41 -0.71
CA MET A 62 -2.82 1.47 -0.28
C MET A 62 -1.96 0.86 -1.39
N LEU A 63 -0.80 1.47 -1.70
CA LEU A 63 0.14 0.90 -2.66
C LEU A 63 0.79 -0.36 -2.09
N THR A 64 1.24 -1.22 -3.00
CA THR A 64 1.92 -2.45 -2.64
C THR A 64 3.09 -2.72 -3.57
N HIS A 65 4.11 -3.39 -3.05
CA HIS A 65 5.24 -3.92 -3.83
C HIS A 65 5.58 -5.35 -3.41
N THR A 66 6.46 -5.99 -4.18
CA THR A 66 6.84 -7.42 -4.00
C THR A 66 8.26 -7.58 -3.47
N TYR A 67 8.80 -6.56 -2.80
CA TYR A 67 10.20 -6.51 -2.33
C TYR A 67 10.25 -6.40 -0.79
N PRO A 68 10.05 -7.50 -0.04
CA PRO A 68 10.06 -7.47 1.43
C PRO A 68 11.33 -6.87 2.04
N GLU A 69 12.46 -6.98 1.36
CA GLU A 69 13.73 -6.38 1.75
C GLU A 69 13.71 -4.84 1.76
N LEU A 70 12.75 -4.23 1.07
CA LEU A 70 12.54 -2.78 1.05
C LEU A 70 11.50 -2.30 2.07
N ALA A 71 10.81 -3.21 2.76
CA ALA A 71 9.81 -2.84 3.77
C ALA A 71 10.48 -2.13 4.96
N ASP A 72 9.88 -1.04 5.43
CA ASP A 72 10.23 -0.40 6.69
C ASP A 72 9.24 -0.69 7.83
N ASP A 73 9.42 -0.06 8.98
CA ASP A 73 8.57 -0.24 10.16
C ASP A 73 7.17 0.35 10.03
N ALA A 74 6.91 1.12 8.96
CA ALA A 74 5.58 1.57 8.57
C ALA A 74 4.93 0.63 7.54
N ASP A 75 5.63 -0.36 7.01
CA ASP A 75 5.10 -1.25 5.99
C ASP A 75 4.65 -2.60 6.57
N ALA A 76 3.53 -3.12 6.07
CA ALA A 76 3.03 -4.42 6.47
C ALA A 76 3.39 -5.48 5.40
N VAL A 77 4.14 -6.49 5.80
CA VAL A 77 4.52 -7.64 4.96
C VAL A 77 3.51 -8.76 5.16
N LEU A 78 2.82 -9.10 4.07
CA LEU A 78 1.85 -10.18 4.00
C LEU A 78 2.46 -11.41 3.35
N SER A 79 2.26 -12.57 3.96
CA SER A 79 2.64 -13.85 3.38
C SER A 79 1.74 -14.22 2.18
N PRO A 80 2.18 -15.17 1.33
CA PRO A 80 1.34 -15.77 0.29
C PRO A 80 -0.04 -16.24 0.79
N GLU A 81 -0.08 -16.90 1.96
CA GLU A 81 -1.31 -17.43 2.56
C GLU A 81 -2.26 -16.31 3.00
N GLN A 82 -1.71 -15.19 3.47
CA GLN A 82 -2.50 -14.07 3.96
C GLN A 82 -3.10 -13.24 2.82
N SER A 83 -2.33 -13.03 1.75
CA SER A 83 -2.74 -12.26 0.57
C SER A 83 -3.47 -13.09 -0.48
N ARG A 84 -3.41 -14.43 -0.35
CA ARG A 84 -3.88 -15.39 -1.36
C ARG A 84 -3.17 -15.21 -2.72
N LEU A 85 -1.92 -14.78 -2.69
CA LEU A 85 -1.04 -14.64 -3.86
C LEU A 85 0.11 -15.63 -3.76
N PRO A 86 0.77 -15.99 -4.87
CA PRO A 86 1.89 -16.95 -4.85
C PRO A 86 3.22 -16.35 -4.36
N PHE A 87 3.21 -15.10 -3.89
CA PHE A 87 4.40 -14.36 -3.44
C PHE A 87 4.03 -13.43 -2.27
N PRO A 88 5.01 -13.04 -1.43
CA PRO A 88 4.79 -12.06 -0.38
C PRO A 88 4.48 -10.68 -0.98
N VAL A 89 3.63 -9.93 -0.28
CA VAL A 89 3.23 -8.57 -0.66
C VAL A 89 3.51 -7.63 0.48
N VAL A 90 4.21 -6.54 0.20
CA VAL A 90 4.40 -5.44 1.13
C VAL A 90 3.32 -4.39 0.87
N VAL A 91 2.61 -3.99 1.91
CA VAL A 91 1.61 -2.92 1.89
C VAL A 91 2.25 -1.66 2.45
N GLU A 92 2.38 -0.65 1.60
CA GLU A 92 2.91 0.66 1.97
C GLU A 92 1.83 1.45 2.69
N THR A 93 1.76 1.33 4.01
CA THR A 93 0.58 1.81 4.75
C THR A 93 0.52 3.34 4.84
N HIS A 94 1.67 3.99 4.67
CA HIS A 94 1.80 5.44 4.57
C HIS A 94 1.52 5.98 3.17
N VAL A 95 1.47 5.11 2.14
CA VAL A 95 1.20 5.48 0.74
C VAL A 95 -0.19 5.02 0.35
N TRP A 96 -1.16 5.90 0.55
CA TRP A 96 -2.55 5.61 0.27
C TRP A 96 -3.26 6.80 -0.39
N GLY A 97 -4.34 6.52 -1.11
CA GLY A 97 -5.11 7.56 -1.79
C GLY A 97 -6.41 7.08 -2.41
N PRO A 98 -7.29 8.01 -2.79
CA PRO A 98 -8.48 7.69 -3.54
C PRO A 98 -8.13 7.42 -5.01
N VAL A 99 -8.87 6.50 -5.62
CA VAL A 99 -8.86 6.23 -7.07
C VAL A 99 -10.30 6.05 -7.54
N TRP A 100 -10.57 6.39 -8.80
CA TRP A 100 -11.86 6.08 -9.40
C TRP A 100 -12.05 4.57 -9.43
N ARG A 101 -13.25 4.05 -9.14
CA ARG A 101 -13.53 2.61 -9.27
C ARG A 101 -13.31 2.11 -10.70
N LEU A 102 -13.44 2.99 -11.70
CA LEU A 102 -13.09 2.70 -13.09
C LEU A 102 -11.57 2.54 -13.31
N GLN A 103 -10.69 2.83 -12.35
CA GLN A 103 -9.27 2.50 -12.43
C GLN A 103 -8.96 1.13 -11.82
N VAL A 104 -9.86 0.62 -10.97
CA VAL A 104 -9.67 -0.64 -10.25
C VAL A 104 -10.13 -1.81 -11.14
N ARG A 105 -9.21 -2.72 -11.43
CA ARG A 105 -9.37 -3.84 -12.35
C ARG A 105 -9.52 -5.15 -11.58
N SER A 106 -9.04 -6.24 -12.19
CA SER A 106 -9.10 -7.60 -11.68
C SER A 106 -8.58 -7.70 -10.25
N ARG A 107 -9.30 -8.47 -9.45
CA ARG A 107 -8.83 -8.94 -8.15
C ARG A 107 -7.81 -10.05 -8.37
N LEU A 108 -6.62 -9.88 -7.81
CA LEU A 108 -5.57 -10.88 -7.83
C LEU A 108 -5.46 -11.62 -6.50
N GLY A 109 -5.78 -10.95 -5.39
CA GLY A 109 -5.70 -11.52 -4.06
C GLY A 109 -6.75 -10.93 -3.13
N TYR A 110 -6.72 -11.38 -1.88
CA TYR A 110 -7.66 -10.93 -0.85
C TYR A 110 -7.02 -11.02 0.53
N VAL A 111 -7.25 -9.97 1.31
CA VAL A 111 -6.88 -9.86 2.71
C VAL A 111 -8.18 -9.81 3.52
N SER A 112 -8.30 -10.72 4.50
CA SER A 112 -9.47 -10.80 5.36
C SER A 112 -9.63 -9.55 6.24
N GLY A 113 -10.85 -9.32 6.74
CA GLY A 113 -11.16 -8.20 7.62
C GLY A 113 -10.25 -8.15 8.86
N THR A 114 -9.99 -9.30 9.49
CA THR A 114 -9.10 -9.39 10.67
C THR A 114 -7.66 -9.01 10.33
N GLN A 115 -7.15 -9.44 9.17
CA GLN A 115 -5.82 -9.06 8.69
C GLN A 115 -5.72 -7.57 8.34
N LEU A 116 -6.77 -6.96 7.78
CA LEU A 116 -6.80 -5.51 7.56
C LEU A 116 -6.70 -4.72 8.86
N GLU A 117 -7.43 -5.15 9.89
CA GLU A 117 -7.32 -4.52 11.21
C GLU A 117 -5.92 -4.73 11.82
N SER A 118 -5.29 -5.87 11.53
CA SER A 118 -3.91 -6.16 11.95
C SER A 118 -2.89 -5.26 11.25
N ILE A 119 -3.04 -5.04 9.94
CA ILE A 119 -2.23 -4.09 9.17
C ILE A 119 -2.35 -2.69 9.80
N ARG A 120 -3.56 -2.25 10.15
CA ARG A 120 -3.76 -0.95 10.82
C ARG A 120 -3.06 -0.91 12.19
N GLY A 121 -3.24 -1.94 13.02
CA GLY A 121 -2.64 -2.03 14.35
C GLY A 121 -1.12 -2.00 14.30
N ALA A 122 -0.52 -2.83 13.43
CA ALA A 122 0.93 -2.96 13.26
C ALA A 122 1.62 -1.62 12.99
N VAL A 123 1.02 -0.78 12.15
CA VAL A 123 1.55 0.54 11.78
C VAL A 123 1.41 1.55 12.89
N SER A 124 0.30 1.51 13.62
CA SER A 124 0.04 2.44 14.74
C SER A 124 0.90 2.17 15.98
N GLY A 125 1.71 1.11 15.98
CA GLY A 125 2.45 0.65 17.17
C GLY A 125 1.53 0.08 18.25
N GLU A 126 0.22 -0.03 17.98
CA GLU A 126 -0.70 -0.82 18.78
C GLU A 126 -0.29 -2.27 18.59
N ALA A 127 0.45 -2.79 19.58
CA ALA A 127 0.98 -4.14 19.64
C ALA A 127 -0.16 -5.17 19.60
N THR A 128 -0.75 -5.34 18.43
CA THR A 128 -1.77 -6.32 18.17
C THR A 128 -1.00 -7.50 17.67
N SER A 129 -0.76 -8.46 18.56
CA SER A 129 -0.18 -9.77 18.28
C SER A 129 -1.13 -10.61 17.42
N VAL A 130 -1.67 -10.05 16.33
CA VAL A 130 -2.46 -10.83 15.40
C VAL A 130 -1.50 -11.62 14.54
N GLN A 131 -1.68 -12.92 14.59
CA GLN A 131 -0.75 -13.89 14.01
C GLN A 131 -0.47 -13.59 12.53
N GLY A 132 0.81 -13.30 12.26
CA GLY A 132 1.41 -13.43 10.94
C GLY A 132 1.56 -12.16 10.11
N VAL A 133 1.05 -10.99 10.52
CA VAL A 133 1.41 -9.73 9.83
C VAL A 133 2.72 -9.24 10.41
N HIS A 134 3.76 -9.19 9.57
CA HIS A 134 5.09 -8.72 9.95
C HIS A 134 5.27 -7.28 9.47
N VAL A 135 6.04 -6.48 10.20
CA VAL A 135 6.51 -5.17 9.71
C VAL A 135 7.97 -5.27 9.27
N GLY A 136 8.41 -4.35 8.42
CA GLY A 136 9.80 -4.26 8.01
C GLY A 136 10.73 -3.79 9.12
N LEU A 137 12.00 -3.61 8.78
CA LEU A 137 13.00 -3.10 9.72
C LEU A 137 12.85 -1.59 9.89
N PRO A 138 13.12 -1.01 11.07
CA PRO A 138 13.10 0.44 11.25
C PRO A 138 13.95 1.18 10.21
N ALA A 139 13.42 2.28 9.67
CA ALA A 139 14.17 3.12 8.72
C ALA A 139 15.40 3.76 9.39
N ALA A 140 16.58 3.64 8.78
CA ALA A 140 17.87 4.08 9.31
C ALA A 140 18.11 5.61 9.17
N GLY A 141 17.06 6.43 9.24
CA GLY A 141 17.13 7.88 9.07
C GLY A 141 16.98 8.35 7.62
N LEU A 142 17.40 9.59 7.34
CA LEU A 142 17.14 10.27 6.06
C LEU A 142 17.87 9.67 4.85
N ALA A 143 19.00 9.00 5.07
CA ALA A 143 19.80 8.38 4.00
C ALA A 143 19.36 6.93 3.69
N ASP A 144 18.27 6.44 4.29
CA ASP A 144 17.78 5.09 4.03
C ASP A 144 17.20 4.98 2.61
N HIS A 145 17.82 4.13 1.79
CA HIS A 145 17.43 3.89 0.40
C HIS A 145 15.96 3.45 0.23
N ARG A 146 15.36 2.83 1.26
CA ARG A 146 13.93 2.46 1.26
C ARG A 146 13.01 3.68 1.18
N ARG A 147 13.43 4.82 1.73
CA ARG A 147 12.69 6.08 1.60
C ARG A 147 12.67 6.58 0.16
N SER A 148 13.81 6.52 -0.54
CA SER A 148 13.86 6.90 -1.96
C SER A 148 12.98 5.99 -2.83
N PHE A 149 12.85 4.71 -2.45
CA PHE A 149 11.91 3.80 -3.09
C PHE A 149 10.46 4.24 -2.87
N ALA A 150 10.05 4.51 -1.63
CA ALA A 150 8.70 5.00 -1.32
C ALA A 150 8.39 6.34 -1.99
N GLU A 151 9.34 7.27 -2.03
CA GLU A 151 9.22 8.55 -2.75
C GLU A 151 9.06 8.34 -4.26
N GLN A 152 9.78 7.37 -4.83
CA GLN A 152 9.64 7.00 -6.23
C GLN A 152 8.28 6.35 -6.50
N GLU A 153 7.82 5.45 -5.64
CA GLU A 153 6.48 4.85 -5.74
C GLU A 153 5.39 5.91 -5.59
N MET A 154 5.53 6.90 -4.71
CA MET A 154 4.63 8.04 -4.66
C MET A 154 4.66 8.86 -5.96
N LYS A 155 5.85 9.17 -6.49
CA LYS A 155 6.02 10.00 -7.68
C LYS A 155 5.47 9.32 -8.94
N GLU A 156 5.76 8.03 -9.10
CA GLU A 156 5.30 7.23 -10.25
C GLU A 156 3.87 6.72 -10.08
N GLY A 157 3.47 6.50 -8.83
CA GLY A 157 2.25 5.83 -8.43
C GLY A 157 1.13 6.78 -8.09
N LYS A 158 1.23 8.11 -8.31
CA LYS A 158 0.06 9.03 -8.32
C LYS A 158 -0.93 8.57 -9.40
N PRO A 159 -1.94 7.74 -9.12
CA PRO A 159 -2.86 7.26 -10.13
C PRO A 159 -3.98 8.29 -10.18
N GLY A 160 -3.69 9.50 -10.66
CA GLY A 160 -4.67 10.60 -10.62
C GLY A 160 -4.92 11.19 -9.24
N LEU A 161 -3.91 11.19 -8.36
CA LEU A 161 -3.83 12.17 -7.28
C LEU A 161 -3.57 13.54 -7.92
N SER A 162 -4.57 14.15 -8.54
CA SER A 162 -4.50 15.55 -8.93
C SER A 162 -4.31 16.38 -7.66
N GLU A 163 -3.51 17.43 -7.73
CA GLU A 163 -3.34 18.36 -6.59
C GLU A 163 -4.65 19.11 -6.25
N ASP A 164 -5.68 18.97 -7.09
CA ASP A 164 -6.99 19.65 -6.99
C ASP A 164 -8.05 18.93 -6.13
N TRP A 165 -7.71 17.93 -5.32
CA TRP A 165 -8.68 17.36 -4.38
C TRP A 165 -8.96 18.36 -3.25
N PRO A 166 -10.23 18.64 -2.91
CA PRO A 166 -10.57 19.65 -1.91
C PRO A 166 -9.93 19.31 -0.57
N ASP A 167 -9.26 20.31 0.02
CA ASP A 167 -8.76 20.27 1.39
C ASP A 167 -9.88 19.80 2.32
N GLY A 168 -9.62 18.72 3.06
CA GLY A 168 -10.60 18.08 3.95
C GLY A 168 -11.11 16.70 3.50
N PHE A 169 -10.93 16.31 2.22
CA PHE A 169 -11.39 15.00 1.73
C PHE A 169 -10.55 13.81 2.24
N LEU A 170 -9.30 14.07 2.65
CA LEU A 170 -8.30 13.08 3.07
C LEU A 170 -7.81 13.26 4.52
N ASP A 171 -8.49 14.10 5.30
CA ASP A 171 -7.92 14.75 6.48
C ASP A 171 -7.96 13.93 7.79
N VAL A 172 -7.70 12.64 7.71
CA VAL A 172 -7.33 11.89 8.93
C VAL A 172 -5.97 11.21 8.76
N GLY A 173 -5.66 10.59 7.62
CA GLY A 173 -4.40 9.83 7.52
C GLY A 173 -3.21 10.56 6.87
N ALA A 174 -3.42 11.57 6.01
CA ALA A 174 -2.32 12.14 5.22
C ALA A 174 -1.53 13.17 6.03
N ARG A 175 -2.25 14.01 6.79
CA ARG A 175 -1.64 14.93 7.76
C ARG A 175 -1.06 14.20 8.97
N GLU A 176 -1.69 13.10 9.42
CA GLU A 176 -1.12 12.26 10.48
C GLU A 176 0.10 11.48 10.00
N ALA A 177 0.12 10.92 8.79
CA ALA A 177 1.31 10.24 8.27
C ALA A 177 2.49 11.21 8.07
N GLN A 178 2.23 12.42 7.55
CA GLN A 178 3.26 13.45 7.42
C GLN A 178 3.72 13.96 8.80
N GLY A 179 2.78 14.10 9.76
CA GLY A 179 3.08 14.43 11.16
C GLY A 179 3.86 13.34 11.90
N LEU A 180 3.55 12.06 11.67
CA LEU A 180 4.23 10.90 12.26
C LEU A 180 5.61 10.69 11.65
N LEU A 181 5.77 10.93 10.33
CA LEU A 181 7.06 10.93 9.67
C LEU A 181 7.98 12.04 10.25
N LEU A 182 7.42 13.24 10.46
CA LEU A 182 8.13 14.36 11.08
C LEU A 182 8.38 14.14 12.59
N ALA A 183 7.45 13.53 13.32
CA ALA A 183 7.60 13.23 14.75
C ALA A 183 8.57 12.07 15.02
N GLY A 184 8.61 11.07 14.14
CA GLY A 184 9.61 9.99 14.14
C GLY A 184 11.01 10.53 13.90
N LEU A 185 11.17 11.46 12.96
CA LEU A 185 12.42 12.19 12.74
C LEU A 185 12.86 12.99 13.98
N ALA A 186 11.92 13.65 14.67
CA ALA A 186 12.21 14.42 15.88
C ALA A 186 12.57 13.55 17.12
N LYS A 187 12.07 12.31 17.19
CA LYS A 187 12.44 11.36 18.26
C LYS A 187 13.83 10.77 18.08
N HIS A 188 14.29 10.61 16.84
CA HIS A 188 15.64 10.10 16.55
C HIS A 188 16.75 11.13 16.83
N GLN A 189 16.48 12.43 16.69
CA GLN A 189 17.46 13.49 16.97
C GLN A 189 17.74 13.74 18.46
N ARG A 190 16.93 13.22 19.40
CA ARG A 190 17.13 13.40 20.86
C ARG A 190 17.91 12.27 21.53
N ARG A 191 18.43 11.30 20.77
CA ARG A 191 19.09 10.09 21.30
C ARG A 191 20.59 10.00 21.00
N GLU A 192 21.27 11.11 20.75
CA GLU A 192 22.74 11.12 20.87
C GLU A 192 23.13 11.51 22.30
N PRO A 193 23.67 10.59 23.13
CA PRO A 193 24.28 10.98 24.38
C PRO A 193 25.56 11.75 24.07
N SER A 194 25.66 12.97 24.60
CA SER A 194 26.91 13.71 24.70
C SER A 194 27.92 12.84 25.44
N SER A 195 28.88 12.27 24.71
CA SER A 195 30.09 11.69 25.30
C SER A 195 31.07 12.82 25.58
N GLU A 196 31.34 13.00 26.87
CA GLU A 196 32.50 13.70 27.44
C GLU A 196 33.83 13.25 26.82
#